data_AF-A0A936IU22-F1
#
_entry.id   AF-A0A936IU22-F1
#
_cell.length_a   1.000
_cell.length_b   1.000
_cell.length_c   1.000
_cell.angle_alpha   90.00
_cell.angle_beta   90.00
_cell.angle_gamma   90.00
#
_symmetry.space_group_name_H-M   'P 1'
#
loop_
_entity.id
_entity.type
_entity.pdbx_description
1 polymer ?
#
loop_
_entity_poly.entity_id
_entity_poly.type
_entity_poly.pdbx_seq_one_letter_code
_entity_poly.pdbx_strand_id
1 'polypeptide(L)'
;MRRRDALAALLAPAAAAWAAPEDPLLEAMREEVARAASLKVQDLESPYFVEAAVDQVNSYAVSAADGALVREGRNQVRLPQVRIRVGGYDFDNTNFVGSDLGFAGGYNVNRLPLDASPEVVRRYLWLAADSTYKSALEAIARKRAALRGVAAGEQIDDFAKAEPLRLIGEIRPFQVDEESLARWRGGCQER
;
A
#
# COMPACT_ATOMS: atom_id res chain seq x y z
N MET A 1 -56.01 40.79 -10.69
CA MET A 1 -55.43 39.50 -10.23
C MET A 1 -54.87 38.75 -11.44
N ARG A 2 -53.56 38.83 -11.69
CA ARG A 2 -52.87 38.03 -12.72
C ARG A 2 -51.69 37.33 -12.05
N ARG A 3 -51.77 36.00 -11.93
CA ARG A 3 -50.70 35.16 -11.40
C ARG A 3 -49.63 35.04 -12.49
N ARG A 4 -48.39 35.39 -12.16
CA ARG A 4 -47.21 35.19 -13.00
C ARG A 4 -46.47 34.01 -12.39
N ASP A 5 -46.57 32.86 -13.02
CA ASP A 5 -45.82 31.67 -12.65
C ASP A 5 -44.38 31.85 -13.16
N ALA A 6 -43.43 31.94 -12.24
CA ALA A 6 -42.00 32.02 -12.54
C ALA A 6 -41.39 30.62 -12.44
N LEU A 7 -41.02 30.06 -13.60
CA LEU A 7 -40.20 28.86 -13.71
C LEU A 7 -38.76 29.18 -13.28
N ALA A 8 -38.39 28.75 -12.08
CA ALA A 8 -36.99 28.77 -11.62
C ALA A 8 -36.31 27.47 -12.06
N ALA A 9 -35.55 27.52 -13.15
CA ALA A 9 -34.57 26.50 -13.50
C ALA A 9 -33.31 26.72 -12.67
N LEU A 10 -33.11 25.92 -11.63
CA LEU A 10 -31.87 25.95 -10.84
C LEU A 10 -30.88 24.95 -11.43
N LEU A 11 -29.78 25.48 -11.99
CA LEU A 11 -28.63 24.72 -12.46
C LEU A 11 -28.08 23.84 -11.32
N ALA A 12 -28.06 22.53 -11.53
CA ALA A 12 -27.25 21.64 -10.71
C ALA A 12 -25.76 21.90 -11.00
N PRO A 13 -24.89 22.05 -9.99
CA PRO A 13 -23.47 22.14 -10.23
C PRO A 13 -23.00 20.76 -10.70
N ALA A 14 -22.53 20.68 -11.95
CA ALA A 14 -21.75 19.55 -12.41
C ALA A 14 -20.43 19.57 -11.62
N ALA A 15 -20.38 18.82 -10.52
CA ALA A 15 -19.10 18.41 -9.96
C ALA A 15 -18.41 17.61 -11.07
N ALA A 16 -17.43 18.25 -11.73
CA ALA A 16 -16.53 17.55 -12.61
C ALA A 16 -15.79 16.53 -11.74
N ALA A 17 -16.31 15.31 -11.71
CA ALA A 17 -15.57 14.16 -11.27
C ALA A 17 -14.38 14.08 -12.21
N TRP A 18 -13.22 14.51 -11.74
CA TRP A 18 -11.97 14.22 -12.40
C TRP A 18 -11.82 12.70 -12.29
N ALA A 19 -12.34 11.99 -13.28
CA ALA A 19 -12.17 10.55 -13.41
C ALA A 19 -10.69 10.37 -13.75
N ALA A 20 -9.87 10.24 -12.70
CA ALA A 20 -8.55 9.67 -12.84
C ALA A 20 -8.71 8.35 -13.60
N PRO A 21 -7.83 8.03 -14.58
CA PRO A 21 -7.88 6.74 -15.23
C PRO A 21 -7.96 5.66 -14.15
N GLU A 22 -8.97 4.79 -14.25
CA GLU A 22 -9.22 3.75 -13.26
C GLU A 22 -8.00 2.83 -13.23
N ASP A 23 -7.15 3.00 -12.21
CA ASP A 23 -6.02 2.12 -11.94
C ASP A 23 -6.57 0.87 -11.24
N PRO A 24 -6.59 -0.31 -11.90
CA PRO A 24 -7.16 -1.52 -11.32
C PRO A 24 -6.42 -1.97 -10.06
N LEU A 25 -5.13 -1.63 -9.91
CA LEU A 25 -4.36 -1.90 -8.71
C LEU A 25 -4.85 -1.02 -7.55
N LEU A 26 -5.03 0.28 -7.79
CA LEU A 26 -5.52 1.21 -6.77
C LEU A 26 -6.96 0.88 -6.36
N GLU A 27 -7.79 0.43 -7.30
CA GLU A 27 -9.13 -0.08 -7.01
C GLU A 27 -9.09 -1.30 -6.09
N ALA A 28 -8.30 -2.31 -6.47
CA ALA A 28 -8.09 -3.50 -5.67
C ALA A 28 -7.57 -3.19 -4.25
N MET A 29 -6.64 -2.25 -4.13
CA MET A 29 -6.12 -1.79 -2.84
C MET A 29 -7.22 -1.14 -2.00
N ARG A 30 -8.04 -0.27 -2.60
CA ARG A 30 -9.13 0.42 -1.88
C ARG A 30 -10.17 -0.56 -1.35
N GLU A 31 -10.56 -1.54 -2.17
CA GLU A 31 -11.52 -2.57 -1.76
C GLU A 31 -10.98 -3.43 -0.60
N GLU A 32 -9.72 -3.86 -0.68
CA GLU A 32 -9.14 -4.68 0.39
C GLU A 32 -8.84 -3.90 1.67
N VAL A 33 -8.51 -2.61 1.59
CA VAL A 33 -8.42 -1.73 2.78
C VAL A 33 -9.79 -1.60 3.44
N ALA A 34 -10.85 -1.36 2.66
CA ALA A 34 -12.21 -1.28 3.20
C ALA A 34 -12.65 -2.60 3.84
N ARG A 35 -12.32 -3.73 3.21
CA ARG A 35 -12.60 -5.05 3.78
C ARG A 35 -11.80 -5.30 5.06
N ALA A 36 -10.51 -4.99 5.07
CA ALA A 36 -9.63 -5.17 6.22
C ALA A 36 -10.04 -4.28 7.42
N ALA A 37 -10.61 -3.11 7.18
CA ALA A 37 -11.15 -2.26 8.25
C ALA A 37 -12.32 -2.93 9.01
N SER A 38 -13.01 -3.87 8.38
CA SER A 38 -14.10 -4.65 9.01
C SER A 38 -13.65 -5.98 9.63
N LEU A 39 -12.33 -6.26 9.64
CA LEU A 39 -11.80 -7.47 10.24
C LEU A 39 -12.10 -7.51 11.74
N LYS A 40 -12.68 -8.62 12.18
CA LYS A 40 -12.84 -8.93 13.59
C LYS A 40 -12.78 -10.44 13.78
N VAL A 41 -11.92 -10.87 14.71
CA VAL A 41 -11.81 -12.28 15.10
C VAL A 41 -12.39 -12.41 16.49
N GLN A 42 -13.56 -13.06 16.59
CA GLN A 42 -14.26 -13.27 17.85
C GLN A 42 -14.49 -11.95 18.61
N ASP A 43 -14.15 -11.93 19.90
CA ASP A 43 -14.28 -10.79 20.80
C ASP A 43 -12.98 -9.97 20.92
N LEU A 44 -12.05 -10.13 19.98
CA LEU A 44 -10.82 -9.36 19.93
C LEU A 44 -11.03 -7.96 19.33
N GLU A 45 -10.04 -7.10 19.53
CA GLU A 45 -10.04 -5.69 19.14
C GLU A 45 -10.07 -5.53 17.61
N SER A 46 -10.98 -4.69 17.12
CA SER A 46 -11.07 -4.36 15.71
C SER A 46 -9.96 -3.38 15.29
N PRO A 47 -9.51 -3.42 14.02
CA PRO A 47 -8.62 -2.41 13.47
C PRO A 47 -9.22 -1.01 13.58
N TYR A 48 -8.45 -0.05 14.11
CA TYR A 48 -8.82 1.37 14.05
C TYR A 48 -8.11 2.10 12.92
N PHE A 49 -6.99 1.54 12.42
CA PHE A 49 -6.22 2.07 11.32
C PHE A 49 -5.73 0.94 10.41
N VAL A 50 -5.88 1.14 9.10
CA VAL A 50 -5.42 0.22 8.05
C VAL A 50 -4.73 1.03 6.96
N GLU A 51 -3.52 0.61 6.61
CA GLU A 51 -2.72 1.16 5.54
C GLU A 51 -2.35 0.03 4.57
N ALA A 52 -2.52 0.28 3.28
CA ALA A 52 -1.96 -0.55 2.23
C ALA A 52 -1.23 0.35 1.24
N ALA A 53 0.05 0.07 1.03
CA ALA A 53 0.90 0.72 0.04
C ALA A 53 1.52 -0.35 -0.86
N VAL A 54 1.84 0.02 -2.10
CA VAL A 54 2.54 -0.86 -3.04
C VAL A 54 3.63 -0.06 -3.73
N ASP A 55 4.88 -0.46 -3.51
CA ASP A 55 6.02 0.14 -4.18
C ASP A 55 6.35 -0.67 -5.44
N GLN A 56 6.27 -0.03 -6.61
CA GLN A 56 6.74 -0.65 -7.85
C GLN A 56 8.17 -0.21 -8.15
N VAL A 57 9.11 -1.17 -8.09
CA VAL A 57 10.52 -0.95 -8.39
C VAL A 57 10.84 -1.54 -9.75
N ASN A 58 11.29 -0.67 -10.67
CA ASN A 58 11.87 -1.08 -11.94
C ASN A 58 13.38 -0.88 -11.85
N SER A 59 14.16 -1.90 -12.17
CA SER A 59 15.62 -1.82 -12.28
C SER A 59 16.10 -2.34 -13.62
N TYR A 60 17.16 -1.71 -14.09
CA TYR A 60 17.80 -2.02 -15.35
C TYR A 60 19.31 -2.01 -15.17
N ALA A 61 19.98 -3.08 -15.57
CA ALA A 61 21.41 -3.25 -15.41
C ALA A 61 22.03 -3.65 -16.75
N VAL A 62 23.10 -2.96 -17.11
CA VAL A 62 23.90 -3.23 -18.30
C VAL A 62 25.36 -3.37 -17.89
N SER A 63 26.05 -4.38 -18.43
CA SER A 63 27.51 -4.49 -18.33
C SER A 63 28.11 -4.66 -19.72
N ALA A 64 29.22 -3.98 -19.97
CA ALA A 64 29.95 -4.03 -21.23
C ALA A 64 31.44 -4.29 -20.97
N ALA A 65 32.10 -4.96 -21.92
CA ALA A 65 33.54 -5.20 -21.94
C ALA A 65 34.05 -5.00 -23.37
N ASP A 66 35.22 -4.37 -23.52
CA ASP A 66 35.88 -4.15 -24.81
C ASP A 66 34.99 -3.50 -25.90
N GLY A 67 34.06 -2.61 -25.49
CA GLY A 67 33.15 -1.93 -26.40
C GLY A 67 31.92 -2.75 -26.83
N ALA A 68 31.74 -3.96 -26.27
CA ALA A 68 30.60 -4.82 -26.53
C ALA A 68 29.75 -5.01 -25.26
N LEU A 69 28.43 -5.09 -25.44
CA LEU A 69 27.50 -5.37 -24.35
C LEU A 69 27.57 -6.85 -23.97
N VAL A 70 27.85 -7.14 -22.68
CA VAL A 70 28.05 -8.50 -22.13
C VAL A 70 26.80 -9.01 -21.44
N ARG A 71 26.10 -8.13 -20.72
CA ARG A 71 24.86 -8.49 -20.00
C ARG A 71 23.89 -7.33 -20.03
N GLU A 72 22.64 -7.68 -20.25
CA GLU A 72 21.48 -6.81 -20.13
C GLU A 72 20.48 -7.50 -19.21
N GLY A 73 19.92 -6.77 -18.26
CA GLY A 73 18.93 -7.30 -17.35
C GLY A 73 17.92 -6.24 -16.96
N ARG A 74 16.64 -6.57 -17.16
CA ARG A 74 15.51 -5.81 -16.61
C ARG A 74 14.88 -6.61 -15.49
N ASN A 75 14.56 -5.93 -14.40
CA ASN A 75 13.84 -6.52 -13.29
C ASN A 75 12.73 -5.56 -12.85
N GLN A 76 11.57 -6.11 -12.56
CA GLN A 76 10.42 -5.38 -12.05
C GLN A 76 9.88 -6.15 -10.85
N VAL A 77 9.68 -5.44 -9.74
CA VAL A 77 9.07 -6.02 -8.54
C VAL A 77 8.04 -5.06 -7.98
N ARG A 78 6.98 -5.62 -7.41
CA ARG A 78 5.99 -4.89 -6.63
C ARG A 78 6.08 -5.35 -5.18
N LEU A 79 6.32 -4.42 -4.27
CA LEU A 79 6.51 -4.68 -2.85
C LEU A 79 5.28 -4.14 -2.11
N PRO A 80 4.36 -5.01 -1.63
CA PRO A 80 3.25 -4.56 -0.83
C PRO A 80 3.72 -4.26 0.59
N GLN A 81 3.20 -3.19 1.16
CA GLN A 81 3.32 -2.87 2.58
C GLN A 81 1.91 -2.75 3.14
N VAL A 82 1.57 -3.60 4.11
CA VAL A 82 0.28 -3.55 4.80
C VAL A 82 0.54 -3.33 6.28
N ARG A 83 -0.04 -2.27 6.85
CA ARG A 83 0.03 -1.99 8.28
C ARG A 83 -1.38 -1.92 8.85
N ILE A 84 -1.58 -2.62 9.97
CA ILE A 84 -2.84 -2.62 10.69
C ILE A 84 -2.54 -2.27 12.14
N ARG A 85 -3.32 -1.34 12.70
CA ARG A 85 -3.25 -1.00 14.11
C ARG A 85 -4.56 -1.34 14.81
N VAL A 86 -4.43 -1.94 15.99
CA VAL A 86 -5.53 -2.36 16.87
C VAL A 86 -5.36 -1.68 18.24
N GLY A 87 -6.47 -1.47 18.94
CA GLY A 87 -6.52 -0.69 20.18
C GLY A 87 -7.08 0.71 19.95
N GLY A 88 -6.32 1.73 20.33
CA GLY A 88 -6.68 3.14 20.16
C GLY A 88 -5.47 4.02 19.86
N TYR A 89 -5.70 5.32 19.63
CA TYR A 89 -4.62 6.28 19.38
C TYR A 89 -3.71 6.49 20.61
N ASP A 90 -4.28 6.32 21.80
CA ASP A 90 -3.64 6.43 23.10
C ASP A 90 -2.84 5.16 23.46
N PHE A 91 -3.33 3.99 23.03
CA PHE A 91 -2.70 2.70 23.29
C PHE A 91 -2.93 1.73 22.12
N ASP A 92 -1.90 1.48 21.32
CA ASP A 92 -1.93 0.52 20.23
C ASP A 92 -0.81 -0.54 20.28
N ASN A 93 -0.81 -1.42 19.27
CA ASN A 93 0.15 -2.49 19.11
C ASN A 93 1.58 -2.04 18.72
N THR A 94 1.85 -0.75 18.57
CA THR A 94 3.15 -0.19 18.19
C THR A 94 3.92 0.35 19.40
N ASN A 95 5.08 0.98 19.17
CA ASN A 95 5.90 1.62 20.20
C ASN A 95 6.28 0.68 21.37
N PHE A 96 6.56 -0.58 21.07
CA PHE A 96 6.99 -1.59 22.04
C PHE A 96 8.05 -2.49 21.41
N VAL A 97 9.05 -2.90 22.21
CA VAL A 97 10.22 -3.70 21.74
C VAL A 97 9.81 -5.03 21.09
N GLY A 98 8.61 -5.54 21.40
CA GLY A 98 8.05 -6.74 20.76
C GLY A 98 7.13 -6.48 19.56
N SER A 99 6.79 -5.24 19.22
CA SER A 99 5.77 -4.92 18.20
C SER A 99 6.11 -5.44 16.81
N ASP A 100 7.39 -5.49 16.46
CA ASP A 100 7.86 -5.93 15.14
C ASP A 100 8.04 -7.45 15.04
N LEU A 101 7.81 -8.20 16.14
CA LEU A 101 7.79 -9.65 16.07
C LEU A 101 6.52 -10.07 15.33
N GLY A 102 6.69 -10.49 14.08
CA GLY A 102 5.60 -11.00 13.26
C GLY A 102 4.98 -12.27 13.84
N PHE A 103 3.72 -12.52 13.46
CA PHE A 103 2.99 -13.72 13.81
C PHE A 103 3.75 -14.98 13.39
N ALA A 104 4.06 -15.86 14.34
CA ALA A 104 4.74 -17.12 14.07
C ALA A 104 3.83 -18.03 13.20
N GLY A 105 4.20 -18.19 11.92
CA GLY A 105 3.42 -18.97 10.94
C GLY A 105 2.55 -18.12 10.00
N GLY A 106 2.67 -16.80 10.03
CA GLY A 106 1.96 -15.89 9.12
C GLY A 106 2.48 -15.98 7.68
N TYR A 107 1.59 -15.77 6.72
CA TYR A 107 1.96 -15.67 5.32
C TYR A 107 2.68 -14.33 5.09
N ASN A 108 3.96 -14.37 4.71
CA ASN A 108 4.72 -13.16 4.39
C ASN A 108 4.63 -12.88 2.89
N VAL A 109 3.76 -11.93 2.52
CA VAL A 109 3.63 -11.46 1.15
C VAL A 109 4.76 -10.47 0.86
N ASN A 110 5.92 -10.98 0.46
CA ASN A 110 7.07 -10.13 0.13
C ASN A 110 6.98 -9.48 -1.26
N ARG A 111 6.18 -10.04 -2.18
CA ARG A 111 6.05 -9.55 -3.55
C ARG A 111 4.64 -9.76 -4.08
N LEU A 112 4.10 -8.75 -4.74
CA LEU A 112 2.88 -8.91 -5.55
C LEU A 112 3.24 -9.43 -6.95
N PRO A 113 2.35 -10.22 -7.56
CA PRO A 113 2.47 -10.57 -8.96
C PRO A 113 2.44 -9.33 -9.85
N LEU A 114 3.19 -9.38 -10.94
CA LEU A 114 3.20 -8.32 -11.95
C LEU A 114 1.95 -8.37 -12.84
N ASP A 115 1.33 -9.55 -12.97
CA ASP A 115 0.03 -9.70 -13.63
C ASP A 115 -1.00 -8.78 -12.99
N ALA A 116 -1.68 -8.02 -13.84
CA ALA A 116 -2.62 -6.99 -13.43
C ALA A 116 -4.02 -7.53 -13.08
N SER A 117 -4.18 -8.84 -12.87
CA SER A 117 -5.47 -9.40 -12.44
C SER A 117 -5.84 -8.84 -11.07
N PRO A 118 -6.91 -8.04 -10.97
CA PRO A 118 -7.33 -7.43 -9.71
C PRO A 118 -7.60 -8.50 -8.65
N GLU A 119 -8.14 -9.65 -9.03
CA GLU A 119 -8.49 -10.75 -8.14
C GLU A 119 -7.26 -11.34 -7.44
N VAL A 120 -6.15 -11.50 -8.16
CA VAL A 120 -4.90 -12.02 -7.60
C VAL A 120 -4.29 -11.00 -6.65
N VAL A 121 -4.23 -9.73 -7.04
CA VAL A 121 -3.72 -8.65 -6.18
C VAL A 121 -4.53 -8.58 -4.89
N ARG A 122 -5.86 -8.60 -4.99
CA ARG A 122 -6.76 -8.58 -3.83
C ARG A 122 -6.52 -9.75 -2.89
N ARG A 123 -6.36 -10.96 -3.43
CA ARG A 123 -6.06 -12.14 -2.60
C ARG A 123 -4.75 -11.97 -1.83
N TYR A 124 -3.71 -11.46 -2.48
CA TYR A 124 -2.41 -11.25 -1.84
C TYR A 124 -2.50 -10.17 -0.75
N LEU A 125 -3.17 -9.05 -1.03
CA LEU A 125 -3.39 -8.00 -0.04
C LEU A 125 -4.22 -8.49 1.15
N TRP A 126 -5.25 -9.31 0.90
CA TRP A 126 -6.05 -9.93 1.96
C TRP A 126 -5.20 -10.83 2.88
N LEU A 127 -4.36 -11.69 2.31
CA LEU A 127 -3.47 -12.57 3.09
C LEU A 127 -2.46 -11.76 3.90
N ALA A 128 -1.92 -10.68 3.32
CA ALA A 128 -1.06 -9.75 4.05
C ALA A 128 -1.81 -9.07 5.20
N ALA A 129 -3.03 -8.58 4.96
CA ALA A 129 -3.86 -7.96 5.98
C ALA A 129 -4.21 -8.92 7.13
N ASP A 130 -4.63 -10.15 6.82
CA ASP A 130 -4.95 -11.17 7.84
C ASP A 130 -3.72 -11.51 8.71
N SER A 131 -2.55 -11.67 8.08
CA SER A 131 -1.29 -11.94 8.78
C SER A 131 -0.86 -10.77 9.67
N THR A 132 -0.92 -9.53 9.15
CA THR A 132 -0.59 -8.31 9.90
C THR A 132 -1.57 -8.05 11.04
N TYR A 133 -2.87 -8.30 10.83
CA TYR A 133 -3.89 -8.14 11.87
C TYR A 133 -3.67 -9.11 13.04
N LYS A 134 -3.40 -10.39 12.76
CA LYS A 134 -3.06 -11.38 13.80
C LYS A 134 -1.78 -11.00 14.54
N SER A 135 -0.76 -10.53 13.81
CA SER A 135 0.48 -10.02 14.41
C SER A 135 0.20 -8.83 15.34
N ALA A 136 -0.66 -7.91 14.92
CA ALA A 136 -1.05 -6.74 15.70
C ALA A 136 -1.77 -7.12 17.01
N LEU A 137 -2.66 -8.12 16.95
CA LEU A 137 -3.34 -8.67 18.12
C LEU A 137 -2.37 -9.30 19.13
N GLU A 138 -1.37 -10.05 18.66
CA GLU A 138 -0.33 -10.60 19.55
C GLU A 138 0.57 -9.52 20.12
N ALA A 139 0.91 -8.51 19.32
CA ALA A 139 1.75 -7.40 19.74
C ALA A 139 1.06 -6.58 20.85
N ILE A 140 -0.22 -6.22 20.70
CA ILE A 140 -0.95 -5.50 21.75
C ILE A 140 -1.13 -6.33 23.02
N ALA A 141 -1.35 -7.64 22.88
CA ALA A 141 -1.43 -8.54 24.03
C ALA A 141 -0.10 -8.62 24.80
N ARG A 142 1.04 -8.70 24.10
CA ARG A 142 2.37 -8.69 24.70
C ARG A 142 2.70 -7.35 25.35
N LYS A 143 2.39 -6.22 24.69
CA LYS A 143 2.56 -4.88 25.26
C LYS A 143 1.75 -4.74 26.56
N ARG A 144 0.48 -5.16 26.53
CA ARG A 144 -0.39 -5.13 27.71
C ARG A 144 0.14 -6.01 28.84
N ALA A 145 0.65 -7.21 28.54
CA ALA A 145 1.23 -8.09 29.54
C ALA A 145 2.52 -7.53 30.15
N ALA A 146 3.40 -6.92 29.33
CA ALA A 146 4.66 -6.34 29.76
C ALA A 146 4.48 -5.09 30.65
N LEU A 147 3.42 -4.32 30.41
CA LEU A 147 3.13 -3.11 31.18
C LEU A 147 2.33 -3.39 32.47
N ARG A 148 1.87 -4.62 32.70
CA ARG A 148 1.22 -4.97 33.97
C ARG A 148 2.20 -4.81 35.13
N GLY A 149 1.87 -3.92 36.06
CA GLY A 149 2.67 -3.67 37.26
C GLY A 149 3.79 -2.63 37.09
N VAL A 150 3.91 -2.00 35.91
CA VAL A 150 4.76 -0.82 35.72
C VAL A 150 3.98 0.42 36.16
N ALA A 151 4.56 1.25 37.03
CA ALA A 151 3.95 2.52 37.40
C ALA A 151 3.87 3.41 36.16
N ALA A 152 2.65 3.78 35.75
CA ALA A 152 2.44 4.65 34.60
C ALA A 152 3.07 6.01 34.86
N GLY A 153 4.10 6.34 34.08
CA GLY A 153 4.62 7.70 33.95
C GLY A 153 3.67 8.56 33.11
N GLU A 154 4.21 9.60 32.48
CA GLU A 154 3.47 10.39 31.50
C GLU A 154 3.04 9.51 30.32
N GLN A 155 1.73 9.45 30.05
CA GLN A 155 1.17 8.68 28.94
C GLN A 155 1.24 9.53 27.66
N ILE A 156 2.05 9.08 26.72
CA ILE A 156 2.15 9.66 25.38
C ILE A 156 1.31 8.80 24.44
N ASP A 157 0.52 9.43 23.59
CA ASP A 157 -0.26 8.75 22.56
C ASP A 157 0.67 7.98 21.60
N ASP A 158 0.34 6.73 21.30
CA ASP A 158 1.12 5.90 20.39
C ASP A 158 0.98 6.34 18.92
N PHE A 159 -0.10 7.05 18.57
CA PHE A 159 -0.34 7.54 17.22
C PHE A 159 -1.02 8.91 17.17
N ALA A 160 -0.56 9.75 16.26
CA ALA A 160 -1.12 11.08 16.05
C ALA A 160 -2.27 11.06 15.03
N LYS A 161 -3.27 11.93 15.24
CA LYS A 161 -4.36 12.14 14.27
C LYS A 161 -3.89 13.07 13.14
N ALA A 162 -4.28 12.75 11.90
CA ALA A 162 -3.99 13.54 10.72
C ALA A 162 -5.28 13.82 9.93
N GLU A 163 -5.32 14.94 9.22
CA GLU A 163 -6.42 15.24 8.30
C GLU A 163 -6.33 14.36 7.04
N PRO A 164 -7.46 13.89 6.49
CA PRO A 164 -7.46 13.09 5.27
C PRO A 164 -6.87 13.87 4.09
N LEU A 165 -5.87 13.30 3.41
CA LEU A 165 -5.28 13.85 2.20
C LEU A 165 -5.56 12.93 1.02
N ARG A 166 -6.11 13.49 -0.07
CA ARG A 166 -6.22 12.81 -1.37
C ARG A 166 -5.30 13.50 -2.36
N LEU A 167 -4.25 12.79 -2.77
CA LEU A 167 -3.30 13.25 -3.77
C LEU A 167 -3.13 12.17 -4.84
N ILE A 168 -3.34 12.54 -6.11
CA ILE A 168 -3.01 11.70 -7.26
C ILE A 168 -1.99 12.51 -8.07
N GLY A 169 -0.74 12.02 -8.09
CA GLY A 169 0.35 12.62 -8.84
C GLY A 169 0.54 11.96 -10.20
N GLU A 170 1.26 12.63 -11.09
CA GLU A 170 1.70 12.03 -12.36
C GLU A 170 2.82 11.02 -12.11
N ILE A 171 2.65 9.80 -12.62
CA ILE A 171 3.69 8.77 -12.59
C ILE A 171 4.49 8.88 -13.89
N ARG A 172 5.78 9.19 -13.79
CA ARG A 172 6.68 9.10 -14.94
C ARG A 172 7.11 7.64 -15.13
N PRO A 173 6.78 7.00 -16.26
CA PRO A 173 7.19 5.62 -16.50
C PRO A 173 8.72 5.54 -16.59
N PHE A 174 9.29 4.47 -16.05
CA PHE A 174 10.70 4.17 -16.23
C PHE A 174 10.94 3.83 -17.71
N GLN A 175 11.70 4.68 -18.40
CA GLN A 175 12.04 4.51 -19.81
C GLN A 175 13.52 4.18 -19.97
N VAL A 176 13.80 3.16 -20.78
CA VAL A 176 15.14 2.81 -21.23
C VAL A 176 15.19 3.11 -22.72
N ASP A 177 16.24 3.80 -23.16
CA ASP A 177 16.51 4.03 -24.58
C ASP A 177 17.06 2.75 -25.22
N GLU A 178 16.13 1.88 -25.63
CA GLU A 178 16.43 0.60 -26.29
C GLU A 178 17.15 0.79 -27.63
N GLU A 179 16.89 1.89 -28.34
CA GLU A 179 17.50 2.18 -29.65
C GLU A 179 18.98 2.54 -29.49
N SER A 180 19.30 3.39 -28.50
CA SER A 180 20.69 3.68 -28.16
C SER A 180 21.45 2.44 -27.71
N LEU A 181 20.81 1.52 -26.99
CA LEU A 181 21.40 0.26 -26.54
C LEU A 181 21.60 -0.74 -27.67
N ALA A 182 20.69 -0.78 -28.66
CA ALA A 182 20.81 -1.67 -29.81
C ALA A 182 22.12 -1.43 -30.59
N ARG A 183 22.62 -0.20 -30.64
CA ARG A 183 23.92 0.13 -31.25
C ARG A 183 25.10 -0.61 -30.62
N TRP A 184 25.01 -0.93 -29.32
CA TRP A 184 26.06 -1.63 -28.57
C TRP A 184 25.89 -3.15 -28.58
N ARG A 185 24.73 -3.67 -29.02
CA ARG A 185 24.48 -5.11 -29.20
C ARG A 185 25.22 -5.69 -30.42
N GLY A 186 25.52 -4.87 -31.43
CA GLY A 186 26.14 -5.31 -32.70
C GLY A 186 27.65 -5.09 -32.85
N GLY A 187 28.34 -4.52 -31.86
CA GLY A 187 29.70 -3.97 -32.02
C GLY A 187 30.86 -4.96 -32.16
N CYS A 188 30.63 -6.29 -32.13
CA CYS A 188 31.70 -7.29 -32.11
C CYS A 188 31.58 -8.39 -33.17
N GLN A 189 30.78 -8.19 -34.22
CA GLN A 189 30.59 -9.22 -35.26
C GLN A 189 31.54 -9.10 -36.46
N GLU A 190 32.35 -8.03 -36.54
CA GLU A 190 33.32 -7.82 -37.61
C GLU A 190 34.62 -7.22 -37.05
N ARG A 191 35.56 -8.09 -36.65
CA ARG A 191 37.00 -7.80 -36.69
C ARG A 191 37.81 -9.10 -36.62
#